data_AF-A0A7Y5XT77-F1
#
_entry.id   AF-A0A7Y5XT77-F1
#
_cell.length_a   1.000
_cell.length_b   1.000
_cell.length_c   1.000
_cell.angle_alpha   90.00
_cell.angle_beta   90.00
_cell.angle_gamma   90.00
#
_symmetry.space_group_name_H-M   'P 1'
#
loop_
_entity.id
_entity.type
_entity.pdbx_description
1 polymer ?
#
loop_
_entity_poly.entity_id
_entity_poly.type
_entity_poly.pdbx_seq_one_letter_code
_entity_poly.pdbx_strand_id
1 'polypeptide(L)'
;MSTATVAPAEQRPQLPDNIAVYRDDGPLAEAIGRALGRSVPVPAMALLVLGVGAILALAAFAGRDASLGVTAAGVAVLVLTLGITNVRYPKEGFHWAVPSLVRIGEYATLAWLAATADAVPAAFALIAALTFRHYDLVYRLRHRAEIPPRWLNLLAAGWDGRVIIAWLLLALGALPAAMYVWAGLLGAVSVAETVASWRRFERSRATAGEFDELEGEGD
;
A
#
# COMPACT_ATOMS: atom_id res chain seq x y z
N MET A 1 -6.70 1.75 -38.92
CA MET A 1 -6.20 1.89 -37.54
C MET A 1 -7.30 2.55 -36.72
N SER A 2 -8.16 1.75 -36.08
CA SER A 2 -9.24 2.26 -35.24
C SER A 2 -8.63 2.75 -33.92
N THR A 3 -8.62 4.07 -33.72
CA THR A 3 -8.26 4.69 -32.45
C THR A 3 -9.28 4.25 -31.41
N ALA A 4 -8.88 3.37 -30.51
CA ALA A 4 -9.66 3.03 -29.34
C ALA A 4 -9.87 4.30 -28.50
N THR A 5 -11.01 4.95 -28.69
CA THR A 5 -11.40 6.13 -27.93
C THR A 5 -11.53 5.70 -26.47
N VAL A 6 -10.56 6.08 -25.65
CA VAL A 6 -10.67 5.95 -24.19
C VAL A 6 -11.90 6.73 -23.78
N ALA A 7 -12.85 6.06 -23.10
CA ALA A 7 -14.10 6.70 -22.69
C ALA A 7 -13.83 8.05 -21.99
N PRO A 8 -14.64 9.09 -22.26
CA PRO A 8 -14.57 10.38 -21.59
C PRO A 8 -14.47 10.22 -20.07
N ALA A 9 -13.72 11.11 -19.41
CA ALA A 9 -13.47 11.02 -17.97
C ALA A 9 -14.74 10.92 -17.11
N GLU A 10 -15.86 11.48 -17.60
CA GLU A 10 -17.18 11.46 -16.95
C GLU A 10 -17.89 10.10 -16.98
N GLN A 11 -17.53 9.19 -17.89
CA GLN A 11 -18.14 7.85 -17.98
C GLN A 11 -17.36 6.78 -17.24
N ARG A 12 -16.24 7.14 -16.58
CA ARG A 12 -15.51 6.18 -15.75
C ARG A 12 -16.34 5.86 -14.51
N PRO A 13 -16.53 4.58 -14.15
CA PRO A 13 -17.21 4.23 -12.90
C PRO A 13 -16.57 5.01 -11.75
N GLN A 14 -17.37 5.68 -10.93
CA GLN A 14 -16.85 6.27 -9.69
C GLN A 14 -16.33 5.12 -8.84
N LEU A 15 -15.00 5.07 -8.70
CA LEU A 15 -14.36 4.04 -7.91
C LEU A 15 -14.79 4.21 -6.45
N PRO A 16 -14.98 3.11 -5.68
CA PRO A 16 -15.09 3.20 -4.23
C PRO A 16 -13.92 4.03 -3.69
N ASP A 17 -14.12 4.77 -2.59
CA ASP A 17 -13.15 5.73 -2.05
C ASP A 17 -11.70 5.26 -2.22
N ASN A 18 -11.04 5.77 -3.25
CA ASN A 18 -9.74 5.30 -3.71
C ASN A 18 -8.70 5.43 -2.60
N ILE A 19 -8.93 6.33 -1.64
CA ILE A 19 -8.05 6.57 -0.51
C ILE A 19 -7.90 5.29 0.31
N ALA A 20 -8.99 4.60 0.63
CA ALA A 20 -8.95 3.37 1.42
C ALA A 20 -8.12 2.27 0.72
N VAL A 21 -8.29 2.15 -0.61
CA VAL A 21 -7.54 1.17 -1.41
C VAL A 21 -6.05 1.53 -1.48
N TYR A 22 -5.71 2.81 -1.67
CA TYR A 22 -4.33 3.26 -1.71
C TYR A 22 -3.63 3.25 -0.34
N ARG A 23 -4.39 3.39 0.74
CA ARG A 23 -3.84 3.39 2.10
C ARG A 23 -3.39 2.00 2.53
N ASP A 24 -3.98 0.95 1.96
CA ASP A 24 -3.58 -0.46 2.17
C ASP A 24 -3.57 -0.83 3.67
N ASP A 25 -4.64 -0.46 4.37
CA ASP A 25 -4.82 -0.79 5.78
C ASP A 25 -4.98 -2.29 5.99
N GLY A 26 -4.32 -2.80 7.00
CA GLY A 26 -4.54 -4.13 7.55
C GLY A 26 -5.48 -4.12 8.76
N PRO A 27 -5.71 -5.31 9.36
CA PRO A 27 -6.77 -5.50 10.34
C PRO A 27 -6.63 -4.67 11.61
N LEU A 28 -5.39 -4.36 12.04
CA LEU A 28 -5.17 -3.62 13.28
C LEU A 28 -5.43 -2.13 13.06
N ALA A 29 -4.98 -1.56 11.94
CA ALA A 29 -5.32 -0.19 11.55
C ALA A 29 -6.85 -0.01 11.43
N GLU A 30 -7.55 -0.97 10.81
CA GLU A 30 -9.02 -0.96 10.74
C GLU A 30 -9.69 -1.07 12.11
N ALA A 31 -9.19 -1.93 13.00
CA ALA A 31 -9.73 -2.08 14.36
C ALA A 31 -9.54 -0.79 15.18
N ILE A 32 -8.36 -0.18 15.12
CA ILE A 32 -8.06 1.10 15.78
C ILE A 32 -8.97 2.20 15.23
N GLY A 33 -9.12 2.30 13.91
CA GLY A 33 -10.01 3.27 13.28
C GLY A 33 -11.45 3.15 13.75
N ARG A 34 -11.97 1.92 13.83
CA ARG A 34 -13.32 1.65 14.34
C ARG A 34 -13.48 2.01 15.82
N ALA A 35 -12.49 1.70 16.66
CA ALA A 35 -12.56 1.91 18.10
C ALA A 35 -12.32 3.37 18.51
N LEU A 36 -11.34 4.03 17.89
CA LEU A 36 -10.80 5.33 18.33
C LEU A 36 -10.97 6.45 17.31
N GLY A 37 -11.27 6.14 16.04
CA GLY A 37 -11.28 7.12 14.96
C GLY A 37 -12.22 8.31 15.21
N ARG A 38 -13.39 8.05 15.82
CA ARG A 38 -14.40 9.09 16.12
C ARG A 38 -14.22 9.79 17.46
N SER A 39 -13.48 9.21 18.40
CA SER A 39 -13.38 9.73 19.77
C SER A 39 -12.19 10.67 19.98
N VAL A 40 -11.18 10.64 19.10
CA VAL A 40 -9.97 11.45 19.23
C VAL A 40 -10.17 12.83 18.58
N PRO A 41 -10.18 13.95 19.32
CA PRO A 41 -10.45 15.29 18.80
C PRO A 41 -9.23 15.95 18.13
N VAL A 42 -8.33 15.18 17.53
CA VAL A 42 -7.10 15.66 16.87
C VAL A 42 -7.28 15.59 15.36
N PRO A 43 -7.01 16.64 14.55
CA PRO A 43 -7.15 16.59 13.09
C PRO A 43 -6.40 15.42 12.42
N ALA A 44 -6.99 14.81 11.39
CA ALA A 44 -6.41 13.62 10.74
C ALA A 44 -5.00 13.88 10.17
N MET A 45 -4.79 15.05 9.55
CA MET A 45 -3.48 15.44 9.05
C MET A 45 -2.42 15.53 10.16
N ALA A 46 -2.78 16.04 11.34
CA ALA A 46 -1.86 16.14 12.46
C ALA A 46 -1.44 14.74 12.95
N LEU A 47 -2.36 13.78 13.01
CA LEU A 47 -2.05 12.39 13.36
C LEU A 47 -1.14 11.71 12.32
N LEU A 48 -1.40 11.92 11.02
CA LEU A 48 -0.55 11.39 9.95
C LEU A 48 0.89 11.94 10.07
N VAL A 49 1.03 13.25 10.22
CA VAL A 49 2.35 13.91 10.36
C VAL A 49 3.03 13.49 11.66
N LEU A 50 2.30 13.32 12.75
CA LEU A 50 2.84 12.87 14.03
C LEU A 50 3.42 11.46 13.92
N GLY A 51 2.67 10.51 13.36
CA GLY A 51 3.14 9.13 13.20
C GLY A 51 4.39 9.03 12.34
N VAL A 52 4.35 9.67 11.17
CA VAL A 52 5.49 9.68 10.23
C VAL A 52 6.68 10.43 10.83
N GLY A 53 6.44 11.60 11.42
CA GLY A 53 7.46 12.42 12.06
C GLY A 53 8.13 11.72 13.24
N ALA A 54 7.37 10.96 14.03
CA ALA A 54 7.91 10.16 15.12
C ALA A 54 8.87 9.07 14.61
N ILE A 55 8.52 8.35 13.54
CA ILE A 55 9.42 7.35 12.94
C ILE A 55 10.69 8.02 12.40
N LEU A 56 10.56 9.11 11.65
CA LEU A 56 11.72 9.81 11.09
C LEU A 56 12.63 10.36 12.20
N ALA A 57 12.06 10.93 13.26
CA ALA A 57 12.82 11.41 14.41
C ALA A 57 13.53 10.26 15.14
N LEU A 58 12.82 9.17 15.44
CA LEU A 58 13.42 8.01 16.11
C LEU A 58 14.53 7.40 15.26
N ALA A 59 14.34 7.25 13.95
CA ALA A 59 15.37 6.77 13.04
C ALA A 59 16.59 7.70 13.00
N ALA A 60 16.39 9.01 13.01
CA ALA A 60 17.47 9.99 12.96
C ALA A 60 18.27 10.07 14.27
N PHE A 61 17.61 9.99 15.42
CA PHE A 61 18.25 10.21 16.73
C PHE A 61 18.66 8.93 17.44
N ALA A 62 17.87 7.85 17.35
CA ALA A 62 18.24 6.54 17.92
C ALA A 62 19.13 5.74 16.97
N GLY A 63 19.00 5.96 15.66
CA GLY A 63 19.89 5.36 14.65
C GLY A 63 19.81 3.83 14.60
N ARG A 64 20.91 3.21 14.16
CA ARG A 64 21.05 1.75 14.02
C ARG A 64 21.20 1.00 15.35
N ASP A 65 21.57 1.70 16.41
CA ASP A 65 21.80 1.12 17.74
C ASP A 65 20.55 1.18 18.64
N ALA A 66 19.40 1.55 18.05
CA ALA A 66 18.13 1.62 18.75
C ALA A 66 17.76 0.27 19.40
N SER A 67 17.39 0.30 20.68
CA SER A 67 16.94 -0.91 21.38
C SER A 67 15.63 -1.44 20.81
N LEU A 68 15.34 -2.72 21.06
CA LEU A 68 14.06 -3.33 20.69
C LEU A 68 12.85 -2.58 21.28
N GLY A 69 12.99 -2.02 22.48
CA GLY A 69 11.93 -1.22 23.11
C GLY A 69 11.67 0.09 22.38
N VAL A 70 12.71 0.77 21.91
CA VAL A 70 12.59 2.04 21.16
C VAL A 70 11.96 1.80 19.79
N THR A 71 12.39 0.75 19.08
CA THR A 71 11.79 0.37 17.80
C THR A 71 10.34 -0.08 17.96
N ALA A 72 10.00 -0.81 19.03
CA ALA A 72 8.63 -1.20 19.35
C ALA A 72 7.73 0.01 19.58
N ALA A 73 8.20 0.97 20.37
CA ALA A 73 7.48 2.20 20.65
C ALA A 73 7.23 3.01 19.38
N GLY A 74 8.23 3.11 18.49
CA GLY A 74 8.08 3.75 17.18
C GLY A 74 7.00 3.10 16.32
N VAL A 75 7.04 1.77 16.17
CA VAL A 75 6.04 1.00 15.43
C VAL A 75 4.65 1.19 16.05
N ALA A 76 4.52 1.11 17.37
CA ALA A 76 3.26 1.31 18.07
C ALA A 76 2.69 2.72 17.84
N VAL A 77 3.51 3.77 17.95
CA VAL A 77 3.08 5.15 17.69
C VAL A 77 2.62 5.31 16.25
N LEU A 78 3.36 4.79 15.27
CA LEU A 78 2.97 4.83 13.86
C LEU A 78 1.62 4.13 13.64
N VAL A 79 1.48 2.87 14.10
CA VAL A 79 0.27 2.05 13.96
C VAL A 79 -0.94 2.71 14.62
N LEU A 80 -0.78 3.25 15.83
CA LEU A 80 -1.86 3.92 16.54
C LEU A 80 -2.30 5.20 15.81
N THR A 81 -1.36 6.10 15.52
CA THR A 81 -1.66 7.41 14.93
C THR A 81 -2.27 7.31 13.53
N LEU A 82 -1.68 6.49 12.65
CA LEU A 82 -2.25 6.25 11.33
C LEU A 82 -3.48 5.35 11.42
N GLY A 83 -3.57 4.39 12.34
CA GLY A 83 -4.77 3.58 12.55
C GLY A 83 -6.01 4.42 12.88
N ILE A 84 -5.86 5.43 13.75
CA ILE A 84 -6.95 6.37 14.09
C ILE A 84 -7.48 7.10 12.85
N THR A 85 -6.65 7.31 11.82
CA THR A 85 -7.05 8.01 10.58
C THR A 85 -7.70 7.12 9.52
N ASN A 86 -7.92 5.82 9.78
CA ASN A 86 -8.56 4.90 8.84
C ASN A 86 -9.96 5.35 8.39
N VAL A 87 -10.78 5.86 9.32
CA VAL A 87 -12.18 6.27 9.06
C VAL A 87 -12.36 7.78 8.94
N ARG A 88 -11.27 8.54 8.87
CA ARG A 88 -11.29 10.01 8.87
C ARG A 88 -10.16 10.60 8.06
N TYR A 89 -10.49 11.40 7.07
CA TYR A 89 -9.51 11.98 6.17
C TYR A 89 -9.28 13.46 6.47
N PRO A 90 -8.11 14.00 6.08
CA PRO A 90 -7.89 15.44 5.95
C PRO A 90 -8.93 16.07 5.00
N LYS A 91 -8.93 17.40 4.89
CA LYS A 91 -9.74 18.11 3.87
C LYS A 91 -9.46 17.53 2.48
N GLU A 92 -10.46 17.57 1.59
CA GLU A 92 -10.39 16.95 0.25
C GLU A 92 -9.14 17.29 -0.56
N GLY A 93 -8.70 18.55 -0.53
CA GLY A 93 -7.46 19.00 -1.19
C GLY A 93 -6.17 18.32 -0.69
N PHE A 94 -6.23 17.58 0.42
CA PHE A 94 -5.13 16.80 1.00
C PHE A 94 -5.36 15.29 0.96
N HIS A 95 -6.39 14.78 0.27
CA HIS A 95 -6.60 13.34 0.15
C HIS A 95 -5.40 12.61 -0.49
N TRP A 96 -4.70 13.25 -1.42
CA TRP A 96 -3.47 12.74 -2.03
C TRP A 96 -2.33 12.49 -1.01
N ALA A 97 -2.31 13.24 0.08
CA ALA A 97 -1.27 13.15 1.10
C ALA A 97 -1.47 11.93 2.00
N VAL A 98 -2.69 11.40 2.11
CA VAL A 98 -2.99 10.24 2.97
C VAL A 98 -2.16 9.01 2.57
N PRO A 99 -2.28 8.45 1.36
CA PRO A 99 -1.48 7.29 0.99
C PRO A 99 0.02 7.62 0.97
N SER A 100 0.39 8.83 0.56
CA SER A 100 1.80 9.27 0.52
C SER A 100 2.45 9.24 1.91
N LEU A 101 1.79 9.79 2.93
CA LEU A 101 2.29 9.81 4.31
C LEU A 101 2.32 8.40 4.89
N VAL A 102 1.31 7.56 4.63
CA VAL A 102 1.34 6.15 5.06
C VAL A 102 2.53 5.42 4.45
N ARG A 103 2.83 5.61 3.15
CA ARG A 103 4.00 5.00 2.51
C ARG A 103 5.32 5.51 3.08
N ILE A 104 5.45 6.81 3.35
CA ILE A 104 6.66 7.35 4.01
C ILE A 104 6.86 6.68 5.37
N GLY A 105 5.80 6.62 6.20
CA GLY A 105 5.87 5.99 7.52
C GLY A 105 6.23 4.50 7.44
N GLU A 106 5.60 3.76 6.54
CA GLU A 106 5.88 2.35 6.30
C GLU A 106 7.33 2.12 5.86
N TYR A 107 7.77 2.79 4.79
CA TYR A 107 9.09 2.56 4.21
C TYR A 107 10.22 3.04 5.12
N ALA A 108 10.03 4.18 5.81
CA ALA A 108 10.97 4.65 6.80
C ALA A 108 11.11 3.66 7.96
N THR A 109 10.00 3.06 8.41
CA THR A 109 10.03 2.03 9.45
C THR A 109 10.78 0.79 8.98
N LEU A 110 10.44 0.25 7.81
CA LEU A 110 11.12 -0.92 7.25
C LEU A 110 12.62 -0.68 7.07
N ALA A 111 13.00 0.48 6.53
CA ALA A 111 14.40 0.86 6.35
C ALA A 111 15.13 1.01 7.69
N TRP A 112 14.50 1.64 8.70
CA TRP A 112 15.09 1.81 10.02
C TRP A 112 15.29 0.47 10.73
N LEU A 113 14.26 -0.39 10.78
CA LEU A 113 14.38 -1.74 11.34
C LEU A 113 15.45 -2.55 10.62
N ALA A 114 15.53 -2.47 9.30
CA ALA A 114 16.59 -3.14 8.55
C ALA A 114 17.98 -2.59 8.88
N ALA A 115 18.14 -1.28 9.06
CA ALA A 115 19.41 -0.70 9.47
C ALA A 115 19.88 -1.23 10.84
N THR A 116 18.95 -1.46 11.79
CA THR A 116 19.27 -2.06 13.10
C THR A 116 19.70 -3.53 13.01
N ALA A 117 19.32 -4.24 11.92
CA ALA A 117 19.67 -5.64 11.67
C ALA A 117 20.74 -5.83 10.58
N ASP A 118 21.39 -4.75 10.13
CA ASP A 118 22.33 -4.76 8.99
C ASP A 118 21.73 -5.36 7.70
N ALA A 119 20.43 -5.17 7.49
CA ALA A 119 19.61 -5.78 6.45
C ALA A 119 19.22 -4.79 5.32
N VAL A 120 19.94 -3.69 5.17
CA VAL A 120 19.57 -2.60 4.24
C VAL A 120 19.32 -3.09 2.80
N PRO A 121 20.15 -3.99 2.21
CA PRO A 121 19.87 -4.53 0.87
C PRO A 121 18.57 -5.34 0.80
N ALA A 122 18.22 -6.07 1.86
CA ALA A 122 16.97 -6.83 1.95
C ALA A 122 15.76 -5.90 2.04
N ALA A 123 15.85 -4.84 2.84
CA ALA A 123 14.84 -3.79 2.90
C ALA A 123 14.65 -3.11 1.54
N PHE A 124 15.73 -2.80 0.83
CA PHE A 124 15.64 -2.22 -0.50
C PHE A 124 14.88 -3.13 -1.47
N ALA A 125 15.18 -4.43 -1.49
CA ALA A 125 14.47 -5.40 -2.32
C ALA A 125 12.97 -5.46 -1.97
N LEU A 126 12.63 -5.47 -0.67
CA LEU A 126 11.23 -5.48 -0.21
C LEU A 126 10.50 -4.18 -0.60
N ILE A 127 11.11 -3.02 -0.36
CA ILE A 127 10.53 -1.72 -0.71
C ILE A 127 10.35 -1.59 -2.23
N ALA A 128 11.27 -2.12 -3.04
CA ALA A 128 11.12 -2.15 -4.49
C ALA A 128 9.89 -2.99 -4.92
N ALA A 129 9.72 -4.19 -4.35
CA ALA A 129 8.56 -5.03 -4.61
C ALA A 129 7.24 -4.36 -4.18
N LEU A 130 7.21 -3.73 -3.00
CA LEU A 130 6.05 -2.97 -2.52
C LEU A 130 5.73 -1.79 -3.42
N THR A 131 6.76 -1.04 -3.83
CA THR A 131 6.59 0.13 -4.71
C THR A 131 6.07 -0.27 -6.08
N PHE A 132 6.56 -1.37 -6.65
CA PHE A 132 6.01 -1.95 -7.88
C PHE A 132 4.52 -2.28 -7.70
N ARG A 133 4.13 -2.95 -6.61
CA ARG A 133 2.73 -3.28 -6.32
C ARG A 133 1.85 -2.03 -6.21
N HIS A 134 2.31 -1.01 -5.49
CA HIS A 134 1.57 0.25 -5.34
C HIS A 134 1.41 0.98 -6.68
N TYR A 135 2.45 0.95 -7.52
CA TYR A 135 2.39 1.53 -8.86
C TYR A 135 1.41 0.78 -9.78
N ASP A 136 1.44 -0.56 -9.77
CA ASP A 136 0.51 -1.41 -10.53
C ASP A 136 -0.95 -1.15 -10.11
N LEU A 137 -1.20 -0.96 -8.80
CA LEU A 137 -2.51 -0.60 -8.26
C LEU A 137 -3.02 0.75 -8.81
N VAL A 138 -2.18 1.78 -8.81
CA VAL A 138 -2.53 3.10 -9.39
C VAL A 138 -2.89 2.97 -10.87
N TYR A 139 -2.14 2.16 -11.62
CA TYR A 139 -2.41 1.94 -13.04
C TYR A 139 -3.74 1.22 -13.29
N ARG A 140 -4.03 0.17 -12.52
CA ARG A 140 -5.29 -0.58 -12.60
C ARG A 140 -6.50 0.30 -12.31
N LEU A 141 -6.46 1.03 -11.21
CA LEU A 141 -7.57 1.89 -10.82
C LEU A 141 -7.78 3.02 -11.84
N ARG A 142 -6.71 3.68 -12.28
CA ARG A 142 -6.82 4.82 -13.20
C ARG A 142 -7.27 4.45 -14.62
N HIS A 143 -6.82 3.31 -15.15
CA HIS A 143 -7.01 2.98 -16.57
C HIS A 143 -7.94 1.81 -16.83
N ARG A 144 -8.15 0.92 -15.86
CA ARG A 144 -8.97 -0.29 -16.01
C ARG A 144 -10.16 -0.35 -15.05
N ALA A 145 -10.24 0.57 -14.08
CA ALA A 145 -11.22 0.52 -12.99
C ALA A 145 -11.26 -0.83 -12.25
N GLU A 146 -10.11 -1.51 -12.20
CA GLU A 146 -9.96 -2.84 -11.61
C GLU A 146 -9.36 -2.75 -10.21
N ILE A 147 -10.01 -3.39 -9.24
CA ILE A 147 -9.44 -3.60 -7.90
C ILE A 147 -8.72 -4.96 -7.89
N PRO A 148 -7.48 -5.06 -7.38
CA PRO A 148 -6.80 -6.33 -7.28
C PRO A 148 -7.57 -7.35 -6.43
N PRO A 149 -7.40 -8.65 -6.68
CA PRO A 149 -8.10 -9.68 -5.94
C PRO A 149 -7.70 -9.67 -4.45
N ARG A 150 -8.67 -9.87 -3.56
CA ARG A 150 -8.51 -9.74 -2.10
C ARG A 150 -7.39 -10.60 -1.50
N TRP A 151 -7.12 -11.77 -2.07
CA TRP A 151 -6.04 -12.65 -1.59
C TRP A 151 -4.65 -12.01 -1.71
N LEU A 152 -4.45 -11.14 -2.71
CA LEU A 152 -3.20 -10.41 -2.91
C LEU A 152 -2.98 -9.40 -1.77
N ASN A 153 -4.06 -8.77 -1.31
CA ASN A 153 -4.02 -7.83 -0.19
C ASN A 153 -3.79 -8.57 1.14
N LEU A 154 -4.37 -9.76 1.31
CA LEU A 154 -4.10 -10.61 2.47
C LEU A 154 -2.63 -11.05 2.53
N LEU A 155 -2.04 -11.45 1.39
CA LEU A 155 -0.61 -11.80 1.31
C LEU A 155 0.30 -10.60 1.61
N ALA A 156 -0.12 -9.40 1.22
CA ALA A 156 0.59 -8.16 1.51
C ALA A 156 0.46 -7.71 2.97
N ALA A 157 -0.44 -8.31 3.77
CA ALA A 157 -0.67 -8.05 5.19
C ALA A 157 -1.07 -6.60 5.58
N GLY A 158 -1.34 -5.73 4.61
CA GLY A 158 -1.50 -4.28 4.85
C GLY A 158 -0.21 -3.63 5.38
N TRP A 159 -0.18 -2.30 5.48
CA TRP A 159 1.03 -1.59 5.90
C TRP A 159 1.36 -1.81 7.39
N ASP A 160 0.35 -1.87 8.26
CA ASP A 160 0.46 -2.11 9.70
C ASP A 160 0.95 -3.54 9.97
N GLY A 161 0.40 -4.53 9.27
CA GLY A 161 0.88 -5.91 9.36
C GLY A 161 2.34 -6.03 8.92
N ARG A 162 2.74 -5.35 7.85
CA ARG A 162 4.13 -5.35 7.37
C ARG A 162 5.12 -4.79 8.38
N VAL A 163 4.85 -3.64 8.96
CA VAL A 163 5.76 -3.05 9.96
C VAL A 163 5.80 -3.86 11.26
N ILE A 164 4.67 -4.44 11.69
CA ILE A 164 4.60 -5.28 12.89
C ILE A 164 5.35 -6.60 12.67
N ILE A 165 5.11 -7.28 11.56
CA ILE A 165 5.82 -8.53 11.21
C ILE A 165 7.31 -8.27 11.10
N ALA A 166 7.73 -7.17 10.46
CA ALA A 166 9.14 -6.78 10.39
C ALA A 166 9.74 -6.57 11.78
N TRP A 167 9.03 -5.88 12.68
CA TRP A 167 9.51 -5.69 14.05
C TRP A 167 9.59 -7.02 14.85
N LEU A 168 8.61 -7.91 14.70
CA LEU A 168 8.65 -9.23 15.33
C LEU A 168 9.85 -10.05 14.83
N LEU A 169 10.11 -10.02 13.52
CA LEU A 169 11.25 -10.71 12.91
C LEU A 169 12.59 -10.08 13.31
N LEU A 170 12.63 -8.77 13.56
CA LEU A 170 13.79 -8.11 14.17
C LEU A 170 14.04 -8.68 15.57
N ALA A 171 13.02 -8.73 16.41
CA ALA A 171 13.12 -9.24 17.78
C ALA A 171 13.53 -10.72 17.82
N LEU A 172 13.17 -11.50 16.79
CA LEU A 172 13.56 -12.90 16.62
C LEU A 172 14.92 -13.10 15.92
N GLY A 173 15.59 -12.03 15.47
CA GLY A 173 16.87 -12.11 14.75
C GLY A 173 16.77 -12.69 13.33
N ALA A 174 15.57 -12.74 12.75
CA ALA A 174 15.30 -13.34 11.43
C ALA A 174 15.05 -12.32 10.32
N LEU A 175 15.10 -11.02 10.63
CA LEU A 175 14.69 -9.94 9.73
C LEU A 175 15.34 -9.96 8.34
N PRO A 176 16.68 -10.11 8.18
CA PRO A 176 17.30 -10.00 6.86
C PRO A 176 16.78 -11.06 5.87
N ALA A 177 16.78 -12.33 6.29
CA ALA A 177 16.33 -13.45 5.45
C ALA A 177 14.83 -13.32 5.14
N ALA A 178 14.03 -12.98 6.15
CA ALA A 178 12.60 -12.84 5.98
C ALA A 178 12.22 -11.70 5.01
N MET A 179 12.94 -10.57 5.02
CA MET A 179 12.74 -9.49 4.06
C MET A 179 13.00 -9.93 2.62
N TYR A 180 14.06 -10.71 2.36
CA TYR A 180 14.31 -11.26 1.02
C TYR A 180 13.24 -12.23 0.56
N VAL A 181 12.83 -13.16 1.43
CA VAL A 181 11.76 -14.11 1.14
C VAL A 181 10.48 -13.35 0.82
N TRP A 182 10.15 -12.33 1.62
CA TRP A 182 8.95 -11.53 1.42
C TRP A 182 9.02 -10.70 0.14
N ALA A 183 10.17 -10.09 -0.15
CA ALA A 183 10.41 -9.36 -1.39
C ALA A 183 10.25 -10.25 -2.62
N GLY A 184 10.85 -11.45 -2.60
CA GLY A 184 10.74 -12.42 -3.68
C GLY A 184 9.31 -12.90 -3.88
N LEU A 185 8.62 -13.24 -2.79
CA LEU A 185 7.23 -13.69 -2.83
C LEU A 185 6.29 -12.61 -3.36
N LEU A 186 6.34 -11.40 -2.78
CA LEU A 186 5.49 -10.28 -3.22
C LEU A 186 5.82 -9.84 -4.64
N GLY A 187 7.11 -9.78 -4.99
CA GLY A 187 7.56 -9.43 -6.33
C GLY A 187 7.06 -10.41 -7.37
N ALA A 188 7.31 -11.71 -7.17
CA ALA A 188 6.89 -12.76 -8.09
C ALA A 188 5.37 -12.80 -8.26
N VAL A 189 4.63 -12.74 -7.15
CA VAL A 189 3.16 -12.75 -7.15
C VAL A 189 2.59 -11.49 -7.82
N SER A 190 3.13 -10.31 -7.53
CA SER A 190 2.66 -9.05 -8.14
C SER A 190 2.91 -9.04 -9.64
N VAL A 191 4.10 -9.44 -10.09
CA VAL A 191 4.42 -9.53 -11.52
C VAL A 191 3.53 -10.55 -12.23
N ALA A 192 3.33 -11.73 -11.63
CA ALA A 192 2.46 -12.76 -12.19
C ALA A 192 1.01 -12.27 -12.35
N GLU A 193 0.47 -11.58 -11.34
CA GLU A 193 -0.88 -11.01 -11.39
C GLU A 193 -0.98 -9.84 -12.37
N THR A 194 0.06 -9.02 -12.53
CA THR A 194 0.16 -8.01 -13.59
C THR A 194 0.04 -8.67 -14.95
N VAL A 195 0.88 -9.66 -15.26
CA VAL A 195 0.86 -10.38 -16.55
C VAL A 195 -0.49 -11.05 -16.79
N ALA A 196 -1.02 -11.77 -15.80
CA ALA A 196 -2.30 -12.47 -15.91
C ALA A 196 -3.45 -11.51 -16.17
N SER A 197 -3.45 -10.34 -15.52
CA SER A 197 -4.48 -9.32 -15.73
C SER A 197 -4.44 -8.69 -17.11
N TRP A 198 -3.25 -8.41 -17.65
CA TRP A 198 -3.11 -7.86 -19.01
C TRP A 198 -3.62 -8.85 -20.05
N ARG A 199 -3.28 -10.14 -19.91
CA ARG A 199 -3.82 -11.21 -20.76
C ARG A 199 -5.34 -11.37 -20.65
N ARG A 200 -5.94 -11.09 -19.50
CA ARG A 200 -7.42 -11.08 -19.37
C ARG A 200 -8.02 -9.88 -20.08
N PHE A 201 -7.45 -8.70 -19.89
CA PHE A 201 -7.91 -7.46 -20.52
C PHE A 201 -7.86 -7.51 -22.06
N GLU A 202 -6.76 -8.01 -22.63
CA GLU A 202 -6.62 -8.16 -24.09
C GLU A 202 -7.65 -9.12 -24.69
N ARG A 203 -7.91 -10.26 -24.03
CA ARG A 203 -8.94 -11.20 -24.47
C ARG A 203 -10.33 -10.57 -24.46
N SER A 204 -10.68 -9.83 -23.40
CA SER A 204 -11.98 -9.14 -23.33
C SER A 204 -12.15 -8.10 -24.44
N ARG A 205 -11.08 -7.39 -24.83
CA ARG A 205 -11.12 -6.43 -25.95
C ARG A 205 -11.30 -7.11 -27.30
N ALA A 206 -10.63 -8.25 -27.54
CA ALA A 206 -10.77 -8.99 -28.79
C ALA A 206 -12.21 -9.48 -28.98
N THR A 207 -12.80 -10.05 -27.94
CA THR A 207 -14.20 -10.50 -27.96
C THR A 207 -15.17 -9.35 -28.20
N ALA A 208 -14.97 -8.18 -27.57
CA ALA A 208 -15.85 -7.02 -27.79
C ALA A 208 -15.77 -6.48 -29.24
N GLY A 209 -14.58 -6.47 -29.85
CA GLY A 209 -14.41 -6.04 -31.25
C GLY A 209 -15.09 -6.98 -32.25
N GLU A 210 -15.08 -8.30 -31.98
CA GLU A 210 -15.78 -9.30 -32.80
C GLU A 210 -17.31 -9.10 -32.77
N PHE A 211 -17.88 -8.71 -31.62
CA PHE A 211 -19.31 -8.37 -31.52
C PHE A 211 -19.67 -7.10 -32.29
N ASP A 212 -18.87 -6.04 -32.20
CA ASP A 212 -19.11 -4.80 -32.95
C ASP A 212 -19.03 -5.01 -34.48
N GLU A 213 -18.12 -5.88 -34.95
CA GLU A 213 -18.02 -6.23 -36.38
C GLU A 213 -19.26 -7.00 -36.88
N LEU A 214 -19.80 -7.92 -36.07
CA LEU A 214 -21.02 -8.67 -36.41
C LEU A 214 -22.29 -7.80 -36.41
N GLU A 215 -22.38 -6.80 -35.53
CA GLU A 215 -23.51 -5.85 -35.52
C GLU A 215 -23.43 -4.86 -36.70
N GLY A 216 -22.22 -4.50 -37.16
CA GLY A 216 -22.02 -3.57 -38.27
C GLY A 216 -22.22 -4.14 -39.68
N GLU A 217 -22.18 -5.46 -39.87
CA GLU A 217 -22.43 -6.13 -41.17
C GLU A 217 -23.93 -6.41 -41.43
N GLY A 218 -24.82 -6.02 -40.51
CA GLY A 218 -26.27 -6.26 -40.58
C GLY A 218 -27.12 -5.13 -41.20
N ASP A 219 -26.53 -3.98 -41.54
CA ASP A 219 -27.20 -2.81 -42.15
C ASP A 219 -26.83 -2.64 -43.64
#